data_AF-A0A5S5D6U0-F1
#
_entry.id   AF-A0A5S5D6U0-F1
#
_cell.length_a   1.000
_cell.length_b   1.000
_cell.length_c   1.000
_cell.angle_alpha   90.00
_cell.angle_beta   90.00
_cell.angle_gamma   90.00
#
_symmetry.space_group_name_H-M   'P 1'
#
loop_
_entity.id
_entity.type
_entity.pdbx_description
1 polymer ?
#
loop_
_entity_poly.entity_id
_entity_poly.type
_entity_poly.pdbx_seq_one_letter_code
_entity_poly.pdbx_strand_id
1 'polypeptide(L)'
;MTAGTGTAGRPGGSYRSLPVTWLVRWRLRWLARSDRRAGLPRGLSADTTPVLHSLLAGRDEACEAERSRRDADIAAIDARLAEIDARLGELQRAVVRRTDEALRAALPPTEEELGRRRPGERHLPAVLVRARRAREHRRAAAAAQAERRSARRALDAALAEEAWLEDRRRERSHAYRSRVLRTVEYVDRLATVYRRALIRRHPQRDVLVTRWQGDLVVPPAWVLTDDLVGGRRPPGRCA
;
A
#
# COMPACT_ATOMS: atom_id res chain seq x y z
N MET A 1 2.20 26.08 24.99
CA MET A 1 1.79 25.67 23.63
C MET A 1 1.42 24.20 23.70
N THR A 2 0.17 23.91 23.37
CA THR A 2 -0.59 22.75 23.86
C THR A 2 -0.31 21.48 23.06
N ALA A 3 0.15 20.44 23.76
CA ALA A 3 0.23 19.08 23.26
C ALA A 3 -1.18 18.60 22.89
N GLY A 4 -1.43 18.43 21.59
CA GLY A 4 -2.65 17.81 21.08
C GLY A 4 -2.68 16.35 21.50
N THR A 5 -3.51 16.02 22.48
CA THR A 5 -3.88 14.65 22.81
C THR A 5 -4.62 14.07 21.60
N GLY A 6 -3.89 13.34 20.77
CA GLY A 6 -4.46 12.55 19.70
C GLY A 6 -5.49 11.59 20.29
N THR A 7 -6.76 11.88 20.07
CA THR A 7 -7.85 10.91 20.22
C THR A 7 -7.50 9.73 19.34
N ALA A 8 -6.98 8.67 19.96
CA ALA A 8 -6.93 7.35 19.39
C ALA A 8 -8.38 6.97 19.04
N GLY A 9 -8.78 7.28 17.81
CA GLY A 9 -10.08 6.91 17.29
C GLY A 9 -10.21 5.42 17.44
N ARG A 10 -11.14 4.96 18.28
CA ARG A 10 -11.48 3.54 18.42
C ARG A 10 -11.76 3.01 17.00
N PRO A 11 -10.91 2.15 16.40
CA PRO A 11 -11.27 1.45 15.19
C PRO A 11 -12.11 0.24 15.62
N GLY A 12 -13.26 0.54 16.22
CA GLY A 12 -14.17 -0.42 16.82
C GLY A 12 -15.45 -0.57 15.99
N GLY A 13 -15.36 -0.42 14.67
CA GLY A 13 -16.41 -0.92 13.79
C GLY A 13 -16.47 -2.43 14.02
N SER A 14 -17.43 -2.90 14.82
CA SER A 14 -17.60 -4.31 15.15
C SER A 14 -17.62 -5.11 13.86
N TYR A 15 -16.54 -5.83 13.57
CA TYR A 15 -16.39 -6.59 12.35
C TYR A 15 -17.52 -7.63 12.29
N ARG A 16 -18.48 -7.42 11.38
CA ARG A 16 -19.61 -8.33 11.18
C ARG A 16 -19.11 -9.58 10.47
N SER A 17 -18.60 -10.49 11.28
CA SER A 17 -18.32 -11.86 10.91
C SER A 17 -19.51 -12.56 10.21
N LEU A 18 -19.23 -13.41 9.24
CA LEU A 18 -20.26 -14.10 8.47
C LEU A 18 -21.06 -15.08 9.37
N PRO A 19 -22.40 -15.06 9.32
CA PRO A 19 -23.20 -16.00 10.07
C PRO A 19 -23.10 -17.40 9.44
N VAL A 20 -22.91 -18.43 10.26
CA VAL A 20 -23.03 -19.82 9.80
C VAL A 20 -24.51 -20.15 9.65
N THR A 21 -24.96 -20.38 8.42
CA THR A 21 -26.35 -20.70 8.10
C THR A 21 -26.81 -22.01 8.74
N TRP A 22 -28.10 -22.14 9.01
CA TRP A 22 -28.65 -23.31 9.70
C TRP A 22 -28.44 -24.62 8.92
N LEU A 23 -28.49 -24.58 7.58
CA LEU A 23 -28.22 -25.70 6.69
C LEU A 23 -26.78 -26.22 6.87
N VAL A 24 -25.81 -25.31 6.86
CA VAL A 24 -24.40 -25.66 7.06
C VAL A 24 -24.19 -26.24 8.46
N ARG A 25 -24.80 -25.63 9.49
CA ARG A 25 -24.75 -26.18 10.87
C ARG A 25 -25.32 -27.60 10.94
N TRP A 26 -26.45 -27.85 10.28
CA TRP A 26 -27.08 -29.17 10.25
C TRP A 26 -26.18 -30.20 9.57
N ARG A 27 -25.63 -29.88 8.39
CA ARG A 27 -24.70 -30.75 7.65
C ARG A 27 -23.48 -31.09 8.49
N LEU A 28 -22.84 -30.10 9.11
CA LEU A 28 -21.68 -30.33 9.98
C LEU A 28 -22.01 -31.21 11.18
N ARG A 29 -23.18 -31.06 11.79
CA ARG A 29 -23.63 -31.93 12.88
C ARG A 29 -23.86 -33.37 12.42
N TRP A 30 -24.39 -33.55 11.21
CA TRP A 30 -24.59 -34.88 10.63
C TRP A 30 -23.26 -35.56 10.33
N LEU A 31 -22.32 -34.85 9.70
CA LEU A 31 -20.96 -35.34 9.45
C LEU A 31 -20.25 -35.70 10.76
N ALA A 32 -20.30 -34.84 11.77
CA ALA A 32 -19.73 -35.13 13.09
C ALA A 32 -20.35 -36.37 13.76
N ARG A 33 -21.61 -36.68 13.46
CA ARG A 33 -22.26 -37.90 13.94
C ARG A 33 -21.73 -39.14 13.20
N SER A 34 -21.48 -39.03 11.89
CA SER A 34 -20.89 -40.10 11.09
C SER A 34 -19.47 -40.41 11.56
N ASP A 35 -18.62 -39.39 11.67
CA ASP A 35 -17.21 -39.54 12.06
C ASP A 35 -17.10 -40.09 13.49
N ARG A 36 -17.98 -39.68 14.41
CA ARG A 36 -18.06 -40.28 15.75
C ARG A 36 -18.36 -41.78 15.72
N ARG A 37 -19.21 -42.25 14.80
CA ARG A 37 -19.55 -43.68 14.67
C ARG A 37 -18.39 -44.49 14.07
N ALA A 38 -17.58 -43.88 13.22
CA ALA A 38 -16.37 -44.49 12.68
C ALA A 38 -15.25 -44.64 13.72
N GLY A 39 -15.38 -43.99 14.88
CA GLY A 39 -14.36 -43.94 15.93
C GLY A 39 -13.36 -42.81 15.65
N LEU A 40 -13.04 -42.02 16.67
CA LEU A 40 -12.05 -40.94 16.52
C LEU A 40 -10.64 -41.49 16.69
N PRO A 41 -9.68 -41.09 15.83
CA PRO A 41 -8.28 -41.42 16.03
C PRO A 41 -7.80 -40.88 17.39
N ARG A 42 -7.02 -41.69 18.10
CA ARG A 42 -6.48 -41.34 19.42
C ARG A 42 -5.40 -40.25 19.24
N GLY A 43 -5.74 -39.00 19.53
CA GLY A 43 -4.82 -37.85 19.51
C GLY A 43 -5.37 -36.72 18.66
N LEU A 44 -5.89 -35.66 19.28
CA LEU A 44 -6.65 -34.59 18.63
C LEU A 44 -5.74 -33.49 18.04
N SER A 45 -5.18 -33.70 16.84
CA SER A 45 -4.70 -32.60 15.99
C SER A 45 -5.78 -32.13 15.02
N ALA A 46 -5.59 -30.97 14.39
CA ALA A 46 -6.47 -30.41 13.36
C ALA A 46 -6.74 -31.38 12.18
N ASP A 47 -5.86 -32.38 12.01
CA ASP A 47 -5.88 -33.39 10.95
C ASP A 47 -6.69 -34.65 11.30
N THR A 48 -7.34 -34.68 12.47
CA THR A 48 -7.96 -35.91 12.99
C THR A 48 -9.22 -36.38 12.27
N THR A 49 -9.87 -35.52 11.48
CA THR A 49 -11.08 -35.92 10.75
C THR A 49 -11.04 -35.40 9.33
N PRO A 50 -11.52 -36.17 8.34
CA PRO A 50 -11.59 -35.72 6.95
C PRO A 50 -12.32 -34.37 6.81
N VAL A 51 -13.36 -34.13 7.62
CA VAL A 51 -14.12 -32.88 7.59
C VAL A 51 -13.29 -31.67 8.01
N LEU A 52 -12.52 -31.78 9.11
CA LEU A 52 -11.63 -30.69 9.54
C LEU A 52 -10.53 -30.45 8.52
N HIS A 53 -9.92 -31.52 8.00
CA HIS A 53 -8.92 -31.42 6.93
C HIS A 53 -9.49 -30.69 5.70
N SER A 54 -10.69 -31.06 5.22
CA SER A 54 -11.33 -30.37 4.10
C SER A 54 -11.66 -28.90 4.39
N LEU A 55 -12.06 -28.55 5.62
CA LEU A 55 -12.30 -27.16 6.00
C LEU A 55 -11.02 -26.33 5.99
N LEU A 56 -9.91 -26.91 6.45
CA LEU A 56 -8.60 -26.26 6.48
C LEU A 56 -8.02 -26.11 5.07
N ALA A 57 -8.06 -27.18 4.26
CA ALA A 57 -7.63 -27.14 2.86
C ALA A 57 -8.40 -26.06 2.07
N GLY A 58 -9.74 -26.03 2.19
CA GLY A 58 -10.54 -25.01 1.51
C GLY A 58 -10.28 -23.59 2.01
N ARG A 59 -9.88 -23.41 3.27
CA ARG A 59 -9.41 -22.11 3.77
C ARG A 59 -8.09 -21.73 3.13
N ASP A 60 -7.12 -22.62 3.10
CA ASP A 60 -5.78 -22.34 2.60
C ASP A 60 -5.82 -22.01 1.11
N GLU A 61 -6.59 -22.77 0.34
CA GLU A 61 -6.90 -22.46 -1.07
C GLU A 61 -7.51 -21.06 -1.23
N ALA A 62 -8.50 -20.70 -0.40
CA ALA A 62 -9.12 -19.38 -0.44
C ALA A 62 -8.15 -18.25 -0.04
N CYS A 63 -7.26 -18.50 0.94
CA CYS A 63 -6.25 -17.53 1.37
C CYS A 63 -5.19 -17.31 0.30
N GLU A 64 -4.71 -18.39 -0.34
CA GLU A 64 -3.75 -18.29 -1.44
C GLU A 64 -4.36 -17.64 -2.68
N ALA A 65 -5.65 -17.92 -2.99
CA ALA A 65 -6.35 -17.23 -4.05
C ALA A 65 -6.46 -15.71 -3.78
N GLU A 66 -6.78 -15.29 -2.54
CA GLU A 66 -6.79 -13.88 -2.18
C GLU A 66 -5.38 -13.27 -2.22
N ARG A 67 -4.34 -14.02 -1.84
CA ARG A 67 -2.94 -13.58 -1.97
C ARG A 67 -2.56 -13.33 -3.43
N SER A 68 -2.84 -14.27 -4.33
CA SER A 68 -2.56 -14.10 -5.76
C SER A 68 -3.32 -12.90 -6.35
N ARG A 69 -4.59 -12.71 -5.95
CA ARG A 69 -5.37 -11.52 -6.35
C ARG A 69 -4.75 -10.22 -5.84
N ARG A 70 -4.34 -10.19 -4.56
CA ARG A 70 -3.66 -9.04 -3.97
C ARG A 70 -2.39 -8.69 -4.73
N ASP A 71 -1.55 -9.69 -4.97
CA ASP A 71 -0.25 -9.49 -5.63
C ASP A 71 -0.45 -9.00 -7.08
N ALA A 72 -1.43 -9.54 -7.81
CA ALA A 72 -1.81 -9.05 -9.14
C ALA A 72 -2.33 -7.60 -9.12
N ASP A 73 -3.19 -7.25 -8.15
CA ASP A 73 -3.76 -5.91 -8.00
C ASP A 73 -2.71 -4.85 -7.62
N ILE A 74 -1.69 -5.25 -6.85
CA ILE A 74 -0.62 -4.36 -6.37
C ILE A 74 0.50 -4.22 -7.42
N ALA A 75 0.74 -5.24 -8.26
CA ALA A 75 1.83 -5.24 -9.23
C ALA A 75 1.87 -3.99 -10.14
N ALA A 76 0.70 -3.52 -10.61
CA ALA A 76 0.63 -2.31 -11.43
C ALA A 76 0.97 -1.03 -10.64
N ILE A 77 0.62 -0.99 -9.35
CA ILE A 77 0.98 0.13 -8.47
C ILE A 77 2.49 0.13 -8.22
N ASP A 78 3.06 -1.04 -7.90
CA ASP A 78 4.48 -1.19 -7.64
C ASP A 78 5.33 -0.84 -8.88
N ALA A 79 4.89 -1.24 -10.07
CA ALA A 79 5.54 -0.86 -11.33
C ALA A 79 5.51 0.66 -11.57
N ARG A 80 4.38 1.32 -11.29
CA ARG A 80 4.26 2.78 -11.44
C ARG A 80 5.09 3.53 -10.40
N LEU A 81 5.13 3.07 -9.15
CA LEU A 81 5.99 3.63 -8.11
C LEU A 81 7.47 3.54 -8.52
N ALA A 82 7.90 2.41 -9.07
CA ALA A 82 9.27 2.25 -9.57
C ALA A 82 9.60 3.20 -10.74
N GLU A 83 8.63 3.49 -11.62
CA GLU A 83 8.81 4.50 -12.68
C GLU A 83 8.96 5.91 -12.10
N ILE A 84 8.11 6.28 -11.13
CA ILE A 84 8.18 7.59 -10.47
C ILE A 84 9.51 7.75 -9.75
N ASP A 85 9.96 6.74 -9.00
CA ASP A 85 11.27 6.69 -8.35
C ASP A 85 12.42 7.03 -9.33
N ALA A 86 12.44 6.37 -10.49
CA ALA A 86 13.47 6.61 -11.51
C ALA A 86 13.42 8.05 -12.04
N ARG A 87 12.21 8.61 -12.21
CA ARG A 87 11.99 9.98 -12.71
C ARG A 87 12.30 11.05 -11.67
N LEU A 88 12.11 10.79 -10.38
CA LEU A 88 12.34 11.77 -9.31
C LEU A 88 13.78 12.28 -9.33
N GLY A 89 14.78 11.41 -9.53
CA GLY A 89 16.18 11.81 -9.63
C GLY A 89 16.48 12.73 -10.83
N GLU A 90 15.80 12.53 -11.96
CA GLU A 90 15.90 13.42 -13.13
C GLU A 90 15.22 14.77 -12.88
N LEU A 91 14.02 14.76 -12.29
CA LEU A 91 13.27 15.97 -11.96
C LEU A 91 14.00 16.83 -10.93
N GLN A 92 14.59 16.22 -9.91
CA GLN A 92 15.41 16.92 -8.92
C GLN A 92 16.61 17.63 -9.58
N ARG A 93 17.36 16.91 -10.44
CA ARG A 93 18.48 17.50 -11.22
C ARG A 93 18.01 18.61 -12.14
N ALA A 94 16.84 18.45 -12.77
CA ALA A 94 16.25 19.48 -13.62
C ALA A 94 15.89 20.74 -12.82
N VAL A 95 15.29 20.60 -11.63
CA VAL A 95 14.98 21.73 -10.75
C VAL A 95 16.25 22.49 -10.34
N VAL A 96 17.32 21.79 -9.96
CA VAL A 96 18.62 22.42 -9.63
C VAL A 96 19.15 23.20 -10.84
N ARG A 97 19.29 22.54 -12.00
CA ARG A 97 19.80 23.16 -13.22
C ARG A 97 18.99 24.40 -13.65
N ARG A 98 17.65 24.29 -13.65
CA ARG A 98 16.76 25.41 -14.01
C ARG A 98 16.79 26.53 -12.98
N THR A 99 17.04 26.21 -11.70
CA THR A 99 17.23 27.21 -10.66
C THR A 99 18.51 28.00 -10.91
N ASP A 100 19.61 27.33 -11.22
CA ASP A 100 20.89 27.99 -11.53
C ASP A 100 20.82 28.84 -12.81
N GLU A 101 20.12 28.37 -13.84
CA GLU A 101 19.84 29.14 -15.06
C GLU A 101 19.01 30.40 -14.76
N ALA A 102 17.95 30.27 -13.94
CA ALA A 102 17.12 31.39 -13.55
C ALA A 102 17.88 32.41 -12.68
N LEU A 103 18.74 31.95 -11.77
CA LEU A 103 19.60 32.82 -10.96
C LEU A 103 20.60 33.59 -11.83
N ARG A 104 21.24 32.92 -12.80
CA ARG A 104 22.15 33.57 -13.75
C ARG A 104 21.42 34.60 -14.61
N ALA A 105 20.25 34.27 -15.14
CA ALA A 105 19.45 35.19 -15.94
C ALA A 105 18.82 36.35 -15.14
N ALA A 106 18.78 36.25 -13.81
CA ALA A 106 18.29 37.32 -12.94
C ALA A 106 19.34 38.40 -12.65
N LEU A 107 20.63 38.12 -12.90
CA LEU A 107 21.68 39.12 -12.75
C LEU A 107 21.44 40.29 -13.71
N PRO A 108 21.62 41.55 -13.28
CA PRO A 108 21.51 42.68 -14.19
C PRO A 108 22.52 42.55 -15.35
N PRO A 109 22.12 42.88 -16.60
CA PRO A 109 23.04 42.85 -17.71
C PRO A 109 24.12 43.92 -17.51
N THR A 110 25.35 43.59 -17.89
CA THR A 110 26.46 44.55 -17.82
C THR A 110 26.31 45.65 -18.88
N GLU A 111 26.97 46.78 -18.68
CA GLU A 111 26.94 47.88 -19.66
C GLU A 111 27.50 47.47 -21.04
N GLU A 112 28.48 46.56 -21.05
CA GLU A 112 29.02 46.00 -22.28
C GLU A 112 27.94 45.18 -23.02
N GLU A 113 27.18 44.34 -22.31
CA GLU A 113 26.08 43.56 -22.89
C GLU A 113 24.93 44.43 -23.39
N LEU A 114 24.60 45.50 -22.67
CA LEU A 114 23.61 46.49 -23.10
C LEU A 114 24.06 47.25 -24.36
N GLY A 115 25.35 47.51 -24.50
CA GLY A 115 25.95 48.19 -25.66
C GLY A 115 26.19 47.28 -26.88
N ARG A 116 26.16 45.95 -26.71
CA ARG A 116 26.54 44.98 -27.75
C ARG A 116 25.59 45.01 -28.95
N ARG A 117 26.10 45.46 -30.10
CA ARG A 117 25.38 45.52 -31.39
C ARG A 117 25.42 44.16 -32.10
N ARG A 118 24.30 43.77 -32.70
CA ARG A 118 24.21 42.62 -33.63
C ARG A 118 24.41 43.07 -35.09
N PRO A 119 24.65 42.12 -36.02
CA PRO A 119 24.64 42.42 -37.45
C PRO A 119 23.37 43.18 -37.86
N GLY A 120 23.51 44.26 -38.63
CA GLY A 120 22.41 45.14 -39.05
C GLY A 120 22.09 46.31 -38.10
N GLU A 121 22.66 46.35 -36.89
CA GLU A 121 22.38 47.41 -35.91
C GLU A 121 23.40 48.56 -35.92
N ARG A 122 24.28 48.66 -36.94
CA ARG A 122 25.40 49.62 -36.95
C ARG A 122 24.96 51.08 -36.94
N HIS A 123 23.89 51.42 -37.64
CA HIS A 123 23.39 52.79 -37.78
C HIS A 123 22.35 53.19 -36.71
N LEU A 124 21.95 52.26 -35.83
CA LEU A 124 20.96 52.56 -34.80
C LEU A 124 21.56 53.43 -33.68
N PRO A 125 20.81 54.42 -33.15
CA PRO A 125 21.20 55.14 -31.94
C PRO A 125 21.50 54.19 -30.77
N ALA A 126 22.54 54.48 -29.99
CA ALA A 126 22.97 53.63 -28.88
C ALA A 126 21.88 53.41 -27.82
N VAL A 127 21.06 54.44 -27.55
CA VAL A 127 19.93 54.36 -26.61
C VAL A 127 18.91 53.29 -27.04
N LEU A 128 18.61 53.19 -28.34
CA LEU A 128 17.69 52.18 -28.85
C LEU A 128 18.26 50.76 -28.74
N VAL A 129 19.56 50.58 -28.99
CA VAL A 129 20.25 49.30 -28.82
C VAL A 129 20.19 48.87 -27.34
N ARG A 130 20.53 49.77 -26.40
CA ARG A 130 20.47 49.51 -24.96
C ARG A 130 19.05 49.14 -24.50
N ALA A 131 18.04 49.91 -24.93
CA ALA A 131 16.64 49.63 -24.60
C ALA A 131 16.17 48.26 -25.13
N ARG A 132 16.58 47.89 -26.35
CA ARG A 132 16.28 46.58 -26.95
C ARG A 132 16.95 45.46 -26.16
N ARG A 133 18.25 45.56 -25.84
CA ARG A 133 18.99 44.57 -25.04
C ARG A 133 18.39 44.39 -23.66
N ALA A 134 18.02 45.48 -22.98
CA ALA A 134 17.34 45.42 -21.70
C ALA A 134 15.98 44.70 -21.78
N ARG A 135 15.23 44.86 -22.89
CA ARG A 135 13.97 44.12 -23.11
C ARG A 135 14.21 42.64 -23.41
N GLU A 136 15.20 42.31 -24.23
CA GLU A 136 15.61 40.93 -24.50
C GLU A 136 16.04 40.22 -23.22
N HIS A 137 16.87 40.86 -22.40
CA HIS A 137 17.30 40.35 -21.11
C HIS A 137 16.10 40.06 -20.18
N ARG A 138 15.19 41.03 -20.01
CA ARG A 138 13.98 40.84 -19.19
C ARG A 138 13.13 39.67 -19.68
N ARG A 139 13.00 39.48 -20.99
CA ARG A 139 12.28 38.33 -21.57
C ARG A 139 13.00 37.02 -21.27
N ALA A 140 14.31 36.96 -21.41
CA ALA A 140 15.12 35.78 -21.09
C ALA A 140 15.01 35.41 -19.60
N ALA A 141 15.12 36.40 -18.71
CA ALA A 141 14.93 36.21 -17.26
C ALA A 141 13.52 35.67 -16.93
N ALA A 142 12.48 36.26 -17.52
CA ALA A 142 11.11 35.80 -17.34
C ALA A 142 10.89 34.37 -17.84
N ALA A 143 11.48 34.02 -18.99
CA ALA A 143 11.43 32.67 -19.55
C ALA A 143 12.14 31.66 -18.63
N ALA A 144 13.36 31.96 -18.17
CA ALA A 144 14.09 31.10 -17.23
C ALA A 144 13.30 30.87 -15.93
N GLN A 145 12.65 31.92 -15.42
CA GLN A 145 11.79 31.82 -14.23
C GLN A 145 10.51 31.01 -14.47
N ALA A 146 9.97 31.03 -15.70
CA ALA A 146 8.85 30.17 -16.08
C ALA A 146 9.28 28.70 -16.15
N GLU A 147 10.42 28.42 -16.78
CA GLU A 147 11.03 27.08 -16.86
C GLU A 147 11.32 26.51 -15.46
N ARG A 148 11.90 27.30 -14.56
CA ARG A 148 12.12 26.90 -13.15
C ARG A 148 10.81 26.50 -12.46
N ARG A 149 9.77 27.33 -12.61
CA ARG A 149 8.44 27.04 -12.03
C ARG A 149 7.82 25.78 -12.65
N SER A 150 7.98 25.58 -13.96
CA SER A 150 7.49 24.38 -14.66
C SER A 150 8.16 23.11 -14.13
N ALA A 151 9.50 23.12 -14.04
CA ALA A 151 10.27 22.00 -13.48
C ALA A 151 9.86 21.68 -12.03
N ARG A 152 9.64 22.71 -11.21
CA ARG A 152 9.19 22.52 -9.83
C ARG A 152 7.80 21.90 -9.74
N ARG A 153 6.84 22.38 -10.55
CA ARG A 153 5.50 21.78 -10.62
C ARG A 153 5.55 20.32 -11.06
N ALA A 154 6.42 19.97 -12.00
CA ALA A 154 6.59 18.58 -12.43
C ALA A 154 7.12 17.69 -11.29
N LEU A 155 8.10 18.18 -10.51
CA LEU A 155 8.59 17.49 -9.31
C LEU A 155 7.49 17.33 -8.26
N ASP A 156 6.79 18.41 -7.93
CA ASP A 156 5.73 18.38 -6.91
C ASP A 156 4.57 17.45 -7.34
N ALA A 157 4.23 17.42 -8.64
CA ALA A 157 3.22 16.50 -9.19
C ALA A 157 3.64 15.02 -9.09
N ALA A 158 4.90 14.71 -9.37
CA ALA A 158 5.42 13.35 -9.24
C ALA A 158 5.40 12.87 -7.79
N LEU A 159 5.79 13.73 -6.84
CA LEU A 159 5.71 13.43 -5.39
C LEU A 159 4.27 13.23 -4.91
N ALA A 160 3.33 14.04 -5.43
CA ALA A 160 1.91 13.88 -5.11
C ALA A 160 1.35 12.54 -5.66
N GLU A 161 1.76 12.15 -6.87
CA GLU A 161 1.37 10.87 -7.47
C GLU A 161 1.94 9.68 -6.69
N GLU A 162 3.21 9.75 -6.27
CA GLU A 162 3.86 8.74 -5.41
C GLU A 162 3.06 8.53 -4.12
N ALA A 163 2.80 9.60 -3.37
CA ALA A 163 2.06 9.54 -2.11
C ALA A 163 0.66 8.94 -2.29
N TRP A 164 -0.06 9.36 -3.35
CA TRP A 164 -1.38 8.81 -3.67
C TRP A 164 -1.34 7.31 -3.98
N LEU A 165 -0.33 6.85 -4.74
CA LEU A 165 -0.15 5.43 -5.05
C LEU A 165 0.21 4.61 -3.81
N GLU A 166 1.05 5.15 -2.92
CA GLU A 166 1.38 4.50 -1.64
C GLU A 166 0.16 4.35 -0.73
N ASP A 167 -0.69 5.37 -0.65
CA ASP A 167 -1.96 5.29 0.09
C ASP A 167 -2.87 4.22 -0.53
N ARG A 168 -3.04 4.25 -1.85
CA ARG A 168 -3.87 3.26 -2.57
C ARG A 168 -3.35 1.82 -2.41
N ARG A 169 -2.03 1.63 -2.40
CA ARG A 169 -1.38 0.34 -2.12
C ARG A 169 -1.76 -0.17 -0.73
N ARG A 170 -1.63 0.69 0.29
CA ARG A 170 -1.99 0.38 1.68
C ARG A 170 -3.48 0.04 1.83
N GLU A 171 -4.36 0.85 1.26
CA GLU A 171 -5.81 0.60 1.27
C GLU A 171 -6.16 -0.77 0.68
N ARG A 172 -5.57 -1.11 -0.48
CA ARG A 172 -5.77 -2.43 -1.10
C ARG A 172 -5.28 -3.55 -0.19
N SER A 173 -4.05 -3.47 0.32
CA SER A 173 -3.53 -4.48 1.26
C SER A 173 -4.43 -4.67 2.47
N HIS A 174 -4.92 -3.58 3.09
CA HIS A 174 -5.88 -3.66 4.20
C HIS A 174 -7.20 -4.33 3.81
N ALA A 175 -7.72 -4.07 2.61
CA ALA A 175 -8.94 -4.71 2.12
C ALA A 175 -8.76 -6.22 1.95
N TYR A 176 -7.65 -6.67 1.34
CA TYR A 176 -7.33 -8.10 1.19
C TYR A 176 -7.10 -8.78 2.54
N ARG A 177 -6.32 -8.15 3.43
CA ARG A 177 -6.11 -8.62 4.81
C ARG A 177 -7.45 -8.84 5.51
N SER A 178 -8.35 -7.86 5.42
CA SER A 178 -9.69 -7.94 6.02
C SER A 178 -10.52 -9.09 5.45
N ARG A 179 -10.43 -9.38 4.15
CA ARG A 179 -11.13 -10.53 3.53
C ARG A 179 -10.58 -11.85 4.04
N VAL A 180 -9.27 -12.00 4.10
CA VAL A 180 -8.64 -13.23 4.59
C VAL A 180 -8.95 -13.48 6.06
N LEU A 181 -8.88 -12.46 6.91
CA LEU A 181 -9.29 -12.59 8.32
C LEU A 181 -10.75 -13.04 8.46
N ARG A 182 -11.67 -12.53 7.64
CA ARG A 182 -13.07 -13.01 7.63
C ARG A 182 -13.18 -14.48 7.21
N THR A 183 -12.39 -14.91 6.23
CA THR A 183 -12.35 -16.31 5.78
C THR A 183 -11.84 -17.22 6.90
N VAL A 184 -10.75 -16.83 7.58
CA VAL A 184 -10.19 -17.55 8.73
C VAL A 184 -11.23 -17.66 9.84
N GLU A 185 -11.81 -16.54 10.29
CA GLU A 185 -12.85 -16.52 11.33
C GLU A 185 -14.06 -17.37 10.97
N TYR A 186 -14.49 -17.34 9.71
CA TYR A 186 -15.62 -18.13 9.23
C TYR A 186 -15.32 -19.62 9.33
N VAL A 187 -14.14 -20.06 8.89
CA VAL A 187 -13.71 -21.46 8.94
C VAL A 187 -13.55 -21.93 10.40
N ASP A 188 -13.01 -21.10 11.28
CA ASP A 188 -12.89 -21.40 12.71
C ASP A 188 -14.26 -21.61 13.38
N ARG A 189 -15.29 -20.88 12.93
CA ARG A 189 -16.67 -21.10 13.39
C ARG A 189 -17.24 -22.41 12.88
N LEU A 190 -17.04 -22.73 11.60
CA LEU A 190 -17.48 -24.01 11.04
C LEU A 190 -16.85 -25.16 11.81
N ALA A 191 -15.54 -25.09 12.03
CA ALA A 191 -14.81 -26.04 12.84
C ALA A 191 -15.34 -26.11 14.28
N THR A 192 -15.60 -24.98 14.93
CA THR A 192 -16.15 -24.96 16.29
C THR A 192 -17.52 -25.64 16.35
N VAL A 193 -18.40 -25.39 15.37
CA VAL A 193 -19.71 -26.07 15.27
C VAL A 193 -19.53 -27.58 15.10
N TYR A 194 -18.65 -27.98 14.20
CA TYR A 194 -18.32 -29.38 13.95
C TYR A 194 -17.75 -30.08 15.19
N ARG A 195 -16.72 -29.51 15.81
CA ARG A 195 -16.08 -29.99 17.05
C ARG A 195 -17.09 -30.15 18.19
N ARG A 196 -17.92 -29.12 18.45
CA ARG A 196 -18.96 -29.20 19.49
C ARG A 196 -19.93 -30.35 19.24
N ALA A 197 -20.33 -30.56 17.99
CA ALA A 197 -21.22 -31.66 17.62
C ALA A 197 -20.57 -33.04 17.79
N LEU A 198 -19.27 -33.13 17.50
CA LEU A 198 -18.45 -34.32 17.62
C LEU A 198 -18.30 -34.73 19.10
N ILE A 199 -17.85 -33.79 19.94
CA ILE A 199 -17.55 -34.00 21.37
C ILE A 199 -18.81 -34.26 22.21
N ARG A 200 -19.95 -33.62 21.89
CA ARG A 200 -21.15 -33.61 22.77
C ARG A 200 -21.63 -34.98 23.25
N ARG A 201 -21.47 -36.04 22.45
CA ARG A 201 -21.87 -37.41 22.81
C ARG A 201 -20.71 -38.41 22.72
N HIS A 202 -19.48 -37.92 22.84
CA HIS A 202 -18.31 -38.79 22.81
C HIS A 202 -18.08 -39.40 24.21
N PRO A 203 -17.78 -40.71 24.33
CA PRO A 203 -17.54 -41.36 25.63
C PRO A 203 -16.42 -40.70 26.45
N GLN A 204 -15.38 -40.21 25.77
CA GLN A 204 -14.22 -39.55 26.40
C GLN A 204 -14.34 -38.01 26.41
N ARG A 205 -15.56 -37.47 26.45
CA ARG A 205 -15.83 -36.02 26.31
C ARG A 205 -14.89 -35.16 27.13
N ASP A 206 -14.73 -35.44 28.42
CA ASP A 206 -14.00 -34.55 29.33
C ASP A 206 -12.51 -34.49 29.00
N VAL A 207 -11.91 -35.62 28.59
CA VAL A 207 -10.53 -35.68 28.10
C VAL A 207 -10.38 -34.88 26.80
N LEU A 208 -11.35 -35.00 25.88
CA LEU A 208 -11.31 -34.27 24.62
C LEU A 208 -11.46 -32.76 24.83
N VAL A 209 -12.34 -32.31 25.73
CA VAL A 209 -12.51 -30.88 26.02
C VAL A 209 -11.22 -30.27 26.58
N THR A 210 -10.53 -30.97 27.49
CA THR A 210 -9.29 -30.47 28.10
C THR A 210 -8.10 -30.46 27.14
N ARG A 211 -8.00 -31.45 26.25
CA ARG A 211 -6.86 -31.58 25.32
C ARG A 211 -7.02 -30.80 24.01
N TRP A 212 -8.24 -30.41 23.66
CA TRP A 212 -8.49 -29.72 22.40
C TRP A 212 -8.21 -28.22 22.53
N GLN A 213 -7.05 -27.77 22.04
CA GLN A 213 -6.70 -26.34 22.01
C GLN A 213 -7.62 -25.57 21.04
N GLY A 214 -8.11 -24.42 21.51
CA GLY A 214 -9.29 -23.70 20.98
C GLY A 214 -9.12 -23.14 19.58
N ASP A 215 -7.91 -22.73 19.21
CA ASP A 215 -7.67 -22.08 17.92
C ASP A 215 -7.15 -23.13 16.94
N LEU A 216 -7.92 -23.38 15.88
CA LEU A 216 -7.47 -24.35 14.88
C LEU A 216 -6.22 -23.85 14.18
N VAL A 217 -6.16 -22.56 13.86
CA VAL A 217 -5.13 -22.03 12.98
C VAL A 217 -4.81 -20.57 13.22
N VAL A 218 -3.50 -20.30 13.17
CA VAL A 218 -2.92 -18.97 13.08
C VAL A 218 -3.14 -18.42 11.67
N PRO A 219 -3.65 -17.19 11.51
CA PRO A 219 -3.75 -16.54 10.20
C PRO A 219 -2.43 -16.62 9.43
N PRO A 220 -2.44 -16.71 8.09
CA PRO A 220 -1.22 -16.78 7.30
C PRO A 220 -0.25 -15.63 7.64
N ALA A 221 1.05 -15.92 7.72
CA ALA A 221 2.05 -14.95 8.19
C ALA A 221 1.98 -13.59 7.44
N TRP A 222 1.72 -13.63 6.14
CA TRP A 222 1.62 -12.41 5.31
C TRP A 222 0.48 -11.48 5.72
N VAL A 223 -0.57 -11.99 6.37
CA VAL A 223 -1.70 -11.22 6.91
C VAL A 223 -1.30 -10.50 8.22
N LEU A 224 -0.31 -11.02 8.92
CA LEU A 224 0.17 -10.51 10.22
C LEU A 224 1.33 -9.53 10.07
N THR A 225 2.18 -9.72 9.06
CA THR A 225 3.42 -8.95 8.86
C THR A 225 3.24 -7.61 8.15
N ASP A 226 2.10 -7.34 7.51
CA ASP A 226 1.90 -6.09 6.75
C ASP A 226 1.96 -4.83 7.64
N ASP A 227 1.76 -4.96 8.96
CA ASP A 227 1.94 -3.84 9.91
C ASP A 227 3.42 -3.48 10.14
N LEU A 228 4.36 -4.37 9.79
CA LEU A 228 5.80 -4.20 10.03
C LEU A 228 6.56 -3.61 8.83
N VAL A 229 5.98 -3.64 7.62
CA VAL A 229 6.61 -3.09 6.40
C VAL A 229 6.32 -1.59 6.22
N GLY A 230 5.79 -0.92 7.26
CA GLY A 230 5.84 0.53 7.42
C GLY A 230 7.25 1.08 7.63
N GLY A 231 8.29 0.29 7.33
CA GLY A 231 9.67 0.75 7.22
C GLY A 231 9.75 1.77 6.09
N ARG A 232 9.55 3.04 6.45
CA ARG A 232 10.11 4.19 5.74
C ARG A 232 11.38 3.74 5.05
N ARG A 233 11.39 3.79 3.71
CA ARG A 233 12.63 3.76 2.97
C ARG A 233 13.55 4.77 3.67
N PRO A 234 14.72 4.35 4.19
CA PRO A 234 15.56 5.27 4.94
C PRO A 234 15.82 6.49 4.05
N PRO A 235 15.54 7.72 4.51
CA PRO A 235 15.82 8.90 3.73
C PRO A 235 17.34 8.95 3.53
N GLY A 236 17.79 8.65 2.32
CA GLY A 236 19.19 8.85 1.92
C GLY A 236 20.01 7.57 1.76
N ARG A 237 20.21 7.19 0.50
CA ARG A 237 21.57 7.23 -0.03
C ARG A 237 21.56 8.13 -1.26
N CYS A 238 21.74 9.43 -1.03
CA CYS A 238 22.34 10.28 -2.05
C CYS A 238 23.80 9.84 -2.14
N ALA A 239 24.14 9.09 -3.18
CA ALA A 239 25.50 8.95 -3.69
C ALA A 239 25.64 9.87 -4.90
#